data_AF-A0A1U9K3G1-F1
#
_entry.id   AF-A0A1U9K3G1-F1
#
_cell.length_a   1.000
_cell.length_b   1.000
_cell.length_c   1.000
_cell.angle_alpha   90.00
_cell.angle_beta   90.00
_cell.angle_gamma   90.00
#
_symmetry.space_group_name_H-M   'P 1'
#
loop_
_entity.id
_entity.type
_entity.pdbx_description
1 polymer ?
#
loop_
_entity_poly.entity_id
_entity_poly.type
_entity_poly.pdbx_seq_one_letter_code
_entity_poly.pdbx_strand_id
1 'polypeptide(L)'
;MKKWLVAICLTFLIVSCTPQERPQSSPDYQETKQMVIDILKTEDGKKTIQDMMKDPEFKEKIMMTDTDMAQAVNKAISDPKNEKNLQKMFQDPKVAANFAKATQKQHEEMIKQLMKDPEYQKMLTDVMKNPDFEKQMTDLMKTEPYRKQLMVIMTEALDNPVFKEKYMQLMIKANEEALKKEDQGGQGGDSGQSGGGSGS
;
A
#
# COMPACT_ATOMS: atom_id res chain seq x y z
N MET A 1 -13.69 -10.30 -120.53
CA MET A 1 -12.75 -10.49 -119.40
C MET A 1 -12.88 -9.37 -118.36
N LYS A 2 -14.07 -9.19 -117.74
CA LYS A 2 -14.26 -8.18 -116.67
C LYS A 2 -15.29 -8.58 -115.60
N LYS A 3 -15.79 -9.81 -115.64
CA LYS A 3 -16.71 -10.39 -114.65
C LYS A 3 -16.09 -11.53 -113.84
N TRP A 4 -14.85 -11.93 -114.17
CA TRP A 4 -14.07 -12.96 -113.48
C TRP A 4 -12.86 -12.35 -112.75
N LEU A 5 -13.08 -11.17 -112.17
CA LEU A 5 -12.11 -10.46 -111.33
C LEU A 5 -12.75 -9.98 -110.01
N VAL A 6 -14.08 -10.00 -109.93
CA VAL A 6 -14.85 -9.68 -108.71
C VAL A 6 -15.04 -10.92 -107.82
N ALA A 7 -14.91 -12.14 -108.36
CA ALA A 7 -15.07 -13.39 -107.60
C ALA A 7 -13.83 -13.80 -106.77
N ILE A 8 -12.66 -13.19 -107.02
CA ILE A 8 -11.39 -13.49 -106.32
C ILE A 8 -11.14 -12.53 -105.14
N CYS A 9 -11.89 -11.42 -105.06
CA CYS A 9 -11.76 -10.44 -103.98
C CYS A 9 -12.66 -10.74 -102.76
N LEU A 10 -13.55 -11.74 -102.86
CA LEU A 10 -14.50 -12.10 -101.79
C LEU A 10 -14.10 -13.36 -101.00
N THR A 11 -12.99 -14.02 -101.36
CA THR A 11 -12.51 -15.24 -100.71
C THR A 11 -11.35 -15.01 -99.72
N PHE A 12 -10.98 -13.76 -99.43
CA PHE A 12 -9.84 -13.44 -98.56
C PHE A 12 -10.21 -13.11 -97.09
N LEU A 13 -11.47 -13.32 -96.67
CA LEU A 13 -11.96 -12.95 -95.32
C LEU A 13 -12.24 -14.14 -94.37
N ILE A 14 -11.78 -15.36 -94.65
CA ILE A 14 -12.04 -16.53 -93.79
C ILE A 14 -10.80 -17.30 -93.32
N VAL A 15 -9.64 -16.66 -93.25
CA VAL A 15 -8.51 -17.19 -92.46
C VAL A 15 -8.26 -16.28 -91.27
N SER A 16 -9.19 -16.32 -90.30
CA SER A 16 -8.87 -15.95 -88.92
C SER A 16 -8.46 -17.22 -88.18
N CYS A 17 -7.16 -17.31 -87.93
CA CYS A 17 -6.56 -18.17 -86.93
C CYS A 17 -7.29 -17.95 -85.60
N THR A 18 -7.88 -19.00 -85.03
CA THR A 18 -8.40 -18.98 -83.65
C THR A 18 -7.22 -18.91 -82.68
N PRO A 19 -7.06 -17.85 -81.86
CA PRO A 19 -6.38 -18.02 -80.60
C PRO A 19 -7.32 -18.86 -79.72
N GLN A 20 -6.87 -20.06 -79.35
CA GLN A 20 -7.46 -20.79 -78.25
C GLN A 20 -7.15 -20.03 -76.97
N GLU A 21 -7.91 -18.98 -76.71
CA GLU A 21 -8.02 -18.42 -75.37
C GLU A 21 -8.74 -19.48 -74.53
N ARG A 22 -7.95 -20.26 -73.78
CA ARG A 22 -8.47 -20.91 -72.59
C ARG A 22 -9.11 -19.80 -71.77
N PRO A 23 -10.36 -19.93 -71.29
CA PRO A 23 -10.82 -19.12 -70.19
C PRO A 23 -9.86 -19.45 -69.06
N GLN A 24 -8.91 -18.55 -68.82
CA GLN A 24 -8.15 -18.53 -67.59
C GLN A 24 -9.15 -18.03 -66.55
N SER A 25 -10.07 -18.91 -66.15
CA SER A 25 -10.85 -18.75 -64.94
C SER A 25 -9.81 -18.63 -63.84
N SER A 26 -9.64 -17.40 -63.34
CA SER A 26 -8.94 -17.14 -62.10
C SER A 26 -9.35 -18.23 -61.11
N PRO A 27 -8.39 -18.86 -60.39
CA PRO A 27 -8.73 -19.87 -59.39
C PRO A 27 -9.86 -19.31 -58.54
N ASP A 28 -10.91 -20.12 -58.35
CA ASP A 28 -12.13 -19.66 -57.67
C ASP A 28 -11.69 -19.03 -56.35
N TYR A 29 -12.04 -17.75 -56.17
CA TYR A 29 -11.56 -16.97 -55.04
C TYR A 29 -11.90 -17.65 -53.72
N GLN A 30 -13.00 -18.41 -53.70
CA GLN A 30 -13.42 -19.30 -52.62
C GLN A 30 -12.42 -20.43 -52.35
N GLU A 31 -11.96 -21.14 -53.38
CA GLU A 31 -10.96 -22.21 -53.25
C GLU A 31 -9.60 -21.67 -52.79
N THR A 32 -9.19 -20.52 -53.34
CA THR A 32 -7.93 -19.87 -52.92
C THR A 32 -8.01 -19.40 -51.47
N LYS A 33 -9.15 -18.81 -51.07
CA LYS A 33 -9.40 -18.41 -49.67
C LYS A 33 -9.37 -19.61 -48.73
N GLN A 34 -10.02 -20.71 -49.11
CA GLN A 34 -10.04 -21.92 -48.30
C GLN A 34 -8.65 -22.53 -48.17
N MET A 35 -7.89 -22.59 -49.26
CA MET A 35 -6.49 -23.03 -49.26
C MET A 35 -5.62 -22.17 -48.33
N VAL A 36 -5.76 -20.84 -48.36
CA VAL A 36 -5.03 -19.94 -47.45
C VAL A 36 -5.42 -20.17 -45.98
N ILE A 37 -6.72 -20.35 -45.70
CA ILE A 37 -7.19 -20.67 -44.34
C ILE A 37 -6.61 -22.00 -43.86
N ASP A 38 -6.57 -23.01 -44.74
CA ASP A 38 -6.06 -24.33 -44.39
C ASP A 38 -4.54 -24.31 -44.19
N ILE A 39 -3.79 -23.55 -45.00
CA ILE A 39 -2.35 -23.27 -44.79
C ILE A 39 -2.11 -22.61 -43.43
N LEU A 40 -2.88 -21.59 -43.06
CA LEU A 40 -2.75 -20.92 -41.76
C LEU A 40 -3.05 -21.86 -40.58
N LYS A 41 -3.94 -22.84 -40.78
CA LYS A 41 -4.31 -23.83 -39.75
C LYS A 41 -3.33 -25.01 -39.67
N THR A 42 -2.50 -25.23 -40.68
CA THR A 42 -1.48 -26.29 -40.63
C THR A 42 -0.46 -26.06 -39.52
N GLU A 43 0.20 -27.13 -39.09
CA GLU A 43 1.26 -27.05 -38.08
C GLU A 43 2.41 -26.13 -38.54
N ASP A 44 2.75 -26.13 -39.84
CA ASP A 44 3.75 -25.23 -40.41
C ASP A 44 3.29 -23.77 -40.39
N GLY A 45 2.02 -23.50 -40.67
CA GLY A 45 1.42 -22.17 -40.56
C GLY A 45 1.43 -21.65 -39.12
N LYS A 46 0.99 -22.45 -38.16
CA LYS A 46 1.05 -22.11 -36.73
C LYS A 46 2.48 -21.88 -36.25
N LYS A 47 3.42 -22.74 -36.65
CA LYS A 47 4.83 -22.62 -36.29
C LYS A 47 5.47 -21.37 -36.86
N THR A 48 5.15 -21.05 -38.11
CA THR A 48 5.58 -19.82 -38.77
C THR A 48 5.06 -18.57 -38.03
N ILE A 49 3.79 -18.57 -37.62
CA ILE A 49 3.22 -17.49 -36.80
C ILE A 49 3.89 -17.43 -35.41
N GLN A 50 4.16 -18.58 -34.78
CA GLN A 50 4.90 -18.62 -33.51
C GLN A 50 6.33 -18.09 -33.66
N ASP A 51 6.99 -18.35 -34.77
CA ASP A 51 8.33 -17.86 -35.05
C ASP A 51 8.32 -16.36 -35.37
N MET A 52 7.33 -15.86 -36.10
CA MET A 52 7.09 -14.41 -36.25
C MET A 52 6.79 -13.76 -34.90
N MET A 53 6.02 -14.40 -34.02
CA MET A 53 5.80 -13.92 -32.66
C MET A 53 7.05 -13.91 -31.79
N LYS A 54 8.17 -14.52 -32.18
CA LYS A 54 9.45 -14.38 -31.48
C LYS A 54 10.23 -13.16 -31.96
N ASP A 55 9.94 -12.65 -33.15
CA ASP A 55 10.56 -11.47 -33.73
C ASP A 55 10.17 -10.20 -32.92
N PRO A 56 11.15 -9.47 -32.37
CA PRO A 56 10.91 -8.22 -31.64
C PRO A 56 10.15 -7.16 -32.46
N GLU A 57 10.47 -7.00 -33.75
CA GLU A 57 9.83 -5.99 -34.60
C GLU A 57 8.35 -6.31 -34.86
N PHE A 58 8.04 -7.61 -34.97
CA PHE A 58 6.67 -8.08 -35.13
C PHE A 58 5.87 -7.95 -33.84
N LYS A 59 6.47 -8.25 -32.68
CA LYS A 59 5.83 -8.03 -31.36
C LYS A 59 5.49 -6.57 -31.11
N GLU A 60 6.39 -5.66 -31.47
CA GLU A 60 6.19 -4.22 -31.28
C GLU A 60 5.04 -3.68 -32.13
N LYS A 61 4.90 -4.17 -33.38
CA LYS A 61 3.81 -3.79 -34.28
C LYS A 61 2.45 -4.40 -33.94
N ILE A 62 2.42 -5.49 -33.17
CA ILE A 62 1.19 -6.15 -32.69
C ILE A 62 0.77 -5.68 -31.30
N MET A 63 1.49 -4.72 -30.69
CA MET A 63 1.16 -4.24 -29.35
C MET A 63 -0.32 -3.86 -29.24
N MET A 64 -0.96 -4.44 -28.22
CA MET A 64 -2.36 -4.22 -27.88
C MET A 64 -2.64 -2.74 -27.67
N THR A 65 -3.86 -2.30 -27.98
CA THR A 65 -4.25 -0.92 -27.70
C THR A 65 -4.17 -0.64 -26.20
N ASP A 66 -3.95 0.63 -25.82
CA ASP A 66 -3.92 1.04 -24.42
C ASP A 66 -5.20 0.64 -23.66
N THR A 67 -6.33 0.59 -24.37
CA THR A 67 -7.62 0.17 -23.81
C THR A 67 -7.66 -1.33 -23.51
N ASP A 68 -7.17 -2.16 -24.42
CA ASP A 68 -7.11 -3.61 -24.23
C ASP A 68 -6.14 -3.97 -23.10
N MET A 69 -5.00 -3.27 -23.01
CA MET A 69 -4.06 -3.42 -21.89
C MET A 69 -4.70 -3.03 -20.56
N ALA A 70 -5.38 -1.88 -20.49
CA ALA A 70 -6.04 -1.44 -19.26
C ALA A 70 -7.13 -2.42 -18.81
N GLN A 71 -7.93 -2.95 -19.75
CA GLN A 71 -8.94 -3.97 -19.44
C GLN A 71 -8.31 -5.29 -18.97
N ALA A 72 -7.23 -5.73 -19.63
CA ALA A 72 -6.52 -6.94 -19.25
C ALA A 72 -5.94 -6.82 -17.83
N VAL A 73 -5.31 -5.68 -17.51
CA VAL A 73 -4.78 -5.39 -16.17
C VAL A 73 -5.91 -5.35 -15.14
N ASN A 74 -7.02 -4.66 -15.43
CA ASN A 74 -8.16 -4.57 -14.51
C ASN A 74 -8.75 -5.95 -14.23
N LYS A 75 -8.94 -6.77 -15.27
CA LYS A 75 -9.40 -8.17 -15.11
C LYS A 75 -8.39 -9.01 -14.35
N ALA A 76 -7.10 -8.84 -14.60
CA ALA A 76 -6.06 -9.57 -13.89
C ALA A 76 -6.06 -9.26 -12.38
N ILE A 77 -6.24 -7.99 -12.01
CA ILE A 77 -6.24 -7.53 -10.61
C ILE A 77 -7.55 -7.85 -9.88
N SER A 78 -8.68 -7.79 -10.57
CA SER A 78 -10.01 -8.02 -9.96
C SER A 78 -10.44 -9.49 -9.90
N ASP A 79 -9.84 -10.38 -10.69
CA ASP A 79 -10.17 -11.81 -10.66
C ASP A 79 -9.58 -12.49 -9.40
N PRO A 80 -10.41 -13.03 -8.49
CA PRO A 80 -9.95 -13.71 -7.28
C PRO A 80 -9.01 -14.88 -7.55
N LYS A 81 -9.10 -15.52 -8.73
CA LYS A 81 -8.21 -16.62 -9.11
C LYS A 81 -6.75 -16.18 -9.24
N ASN A 82 -6.52 -14.89 -9.50
CA ASN A 82 -5.18 -14.33 -9.65
C ASN A 82 -4.58 -13.86 -8.33
N GLU A 83 -5.34 -13.83 -7.23
CA GLU A 83 -4.88 -13.32 -5.94
C GLU A 83 -3.54 -13.95 -5.50
N LYS A 84 -3.43 -15.28 -5.58
CA LYS A 84 -2.18 -16.00 -5.23
C LYS A 84 -1.01 -15.62 -6.13
N ASN A 85 -1.26 -15.39 -7.41
CA ASN A 85 -0.21 -15.01 -8.36
C ASN A 85 0.22 -13.55 -8.13
N LEU A 86 -0.74 -12.66 -7.85
CA LEU A 86 -0.47 -11.27 -7.48
C LEU A 86 0.32 -11.20 -6.17
N GLN A 87 -0.05 -11.96 -5.14
CA GLN A 87 0.71 -12.04 -3.89
C GLN A 87 2.17 -12.46 -4.13
N LYS A 88 2.41 -13.49 -4.96
CA LYS A 88 3.78 -13.88 -5.34
C LYS A 88 4.51 -12.79 -6.10
N MET A 89 3.82 -12.08 -6.99
CA MET A 89 4.41 -10.99 -7.76
C MET A 89 4.81 -9.81 -6.86
N PHE A 90 3.98 -9.46 -5.87
CA PHE A 90 4.28 -8.42 -4.89
C PHE A 90 5.35 -8.82 -3.85
N GLN A 91 5.63 -10.11 -3.70
CA GLN A 91 6.77 -10.59 -2.91
C GLN A 91 8.12 -10.40 -3.62
N ASP A 92 8.12 -10.18 -4.95
CA ASP A 92 9.34 -9.84 -5.67
C ASP A 92 9.83 -8.44 -5.23
N PRO A 93 11.09 -8.32 -4.74
CA PRO A 93 11.59 -7.05 -4.23
C PRO A 93 11.64 -5.92 -5.25
N LYS A 94 11.87 -6.23 -6.54
CA LYS A 94 11.91 -5.19 -7.59
C LYS A 94 10.51 -4.69 -7.89
N VAL A 95 9.53 -5.59 -7.95
CA VAL A 95 8.12 -5.21 -8.14
C VAL A 95 7.64 -4.39 -6.95
N ALA A 96 7.87 -4.87 -5.72
CA ALA A 96 7.49 -4.16 -4.50
C ALA A 96 8.12 -2.77 -4.43
N ALA A 97 9.42 -2.64 -4.72
CA ALA A 97 10.12 -1.36 -4.70
C ALA A 97 9.58 -0.38 -5.75
N ASN A 98 9.34 -0.85 -6.97
CA ASN A 98 8.80 0.00 -8.03
C ASN A 98 7.36 0.42 -7.75
N PHE A 99 6.53 -0.50 -7.23
CA PHE A 99 5.17 -0.18 -6.81
C PHE A 99 5.15 0.83 -5.66
N ALA A 100 5.98 0.63 -4.62
CA ALA A 100 6.10 1.57 -3.51
C ALA A 100 6.55 2.96 -3.99
N LYS A 101 7.54 3.04 -4.88
CA LYS A 101 7.98 4.32 -5.47
C LYS A 101 6.87 5.00 -6.28
N ALA A 102 6.17 4.25 -7.13
CA ALA A 102 5.11 4.78 -7.98
C ALA A 102 3.90 5.28 -7.18
N THR A 103 3.63 4.68 -6.02
CA THR A 103 2.47 4.99 -5.16
C THR A 103 2.82 5.83 -3.94
N GLN A 104 4.09 6.16 -3.71
CA GLN A 104 4.58 6.79 -2.48
C GLN A 104 3.81 8.06 -2.12
N LYS A 105 3.60 8.95 -3.10
CA LYS A 105 2.92 10.23 -2.87
C LYS A 105 1.47 10.04 -2.46
N GLN A 106 0.74 9.19 -3.18
CA GLN A 106 -0.66 8.87 -2.89
C GLN A 106 -0.79 8.15 -1.55
N HIS A 107 0.16 7.28 -1.22
CA HIS A 107 0.19 6.59 0.06
C HIS A 107 0.43 7.57 1.23
N GLU A 108 1.34 8.52 1.07
CA GLU A 108 1.58 9.60 2.05
C GLU A 108 0.34 10.49 2.23
N GLU A 109 -0.30 10.89 1.12
CA GLU A 109 -1.54 11.67 1.15
C GLU A 109 -2.67 10.92 1.86
N MET A 110 -2.83 9.62 1.57
CA MET A 110 -3.78 8.75 2.24
C MET A 110 -3.52 8.69 3.75
N ILE A 111 -2.28 8.46 4.18
CA ILE A 111 -1.93 8.44 5.62
C ILE A 111 -2.24 9.80 6.26
N LYS A 112 -1.86 10.91 5.63
CA LYS A 112 -2.16 12.26 6.14
C LYS A 112 -3.65 12.54 6.28
N GLN A 113 -4.47 12.00 5.37
CA GLN A 113 -5.92 12.09 5.45
C GLN A 113 -6.46 11.22 6.59
N LEU A 114 -6.00 9.97 6.70
CA LEU A 114 -6.36 9.06 7.79
C LEU A 114 -5.98 9.62 9.16
N MET A 115 -4.84 10.31 9.31
CA MET A 115 -4.48 10.98 10.57
C MET A 115 -5.51 12.00 11.06
N LYS A 116 -6.37 12.52 10.17
CA LYS A 116 -7.47 13.45 10.49
C LYS A 116 -8.80 12.74 10.70
N ASP A 117 -8.86 11.46 10.39
CA ASP A 117 -10.05 10.64 10.55
C ASP A 117 -10.23 10.20 12.02
N PRO A 118 -11.41 10.37 12.63
CA PRO A 118 -11.65 10.01 14.03
C PRO A 118 -11.44 8.53 14.36
N GLU A 119 -11.80 7.61 13.44
CA GLU A 119 -11.65 6.18 13.68
C GLU A 119 -10.17 5.79 13.65
N TYR A 120 -9.42 6.34 12.71
CA TYR A 120 -7.98 6.13 12.65
C TYR A 120 -7.24 6.74 13.85
N GLN A 121 -7.66 7.93 14.29
CA GLN A 121 -7.13 8.55 15.52
C GLN A 121 -7.40 7.69 16.76
N LYS A 122 -8.58 7.07 16.84
CA LYS A 122 -8.90 6.14 17.93
C LYS A 122 -7.98 4.93 17.91
N MET A 123 -7.78 4.32 16.73
CA MET A 123 -6.83 3.21 16.58
C MET A 123 -5.41 3.61 16.99
N LEU A 124 -4.93 4.79 16.58
CA LEU A 124 -3.62 5.30 17.00
C LEU A 124 -3.54 5.54 18.52
N THR A 125 -4.62 6.02 19.12
CA THR A 125 -4.69 6.22 20.57
C THR A 125 -4.59 4.89 21.30
N ASP A 126 -5.22 3.84 20.78
CA ASP A 126 -5.12 2.50 21.36
C ASP A 126 -3.72 1.91 21.18
N VAL A 127 -3.04 2.19 20.06
CA VAL A 127 -1.61 1.85 19.88
C VAL A 127 -0.73 2.57 20.92
N MET A 128 -1.00 3.84 21.21
CA MET A 128 -0.26 4.61 22.23
C MET A 128 -0.47 4.12 23.66
N LYS A 129 -1.54 3.35 23.94
CA LYS A 129 -1.78 2.75 25.28
C LYS A 129 -0.97 1.48 25.50
N ASN A 130 -0.08 1.09 24.59
CA ASN A 130 0.72 -0.10 24.79
C ASN A 130 1.74 0.08 25.95
N PRO A 131 2.12 -0.99 26.67
CA PRO A 131 3.02 -0.88 27.82
C PRO A 131 4.41 -0.33 27.50
N ASP A 132 4.91 -0.54 26.28
CA ASP A 132 6.22 -0.05 25.87
C ASP A 132 6.22 1.48 25.72
N PHE A 133 5.15 2.04 25.16
CA PHE A 133 4.93 3.48 25.05
C PHE A 133 4.68 4.09 26.43
N GLU A 134 3.91 3.43 27.28
CA GLU A 134 3.72 3.85 28.68
C GLU A 134 5.05 3.92 29.43
N LYS A 135 5.92 2.91 29.24
CA LYS A 135 7.26 2.89 29.83
C LYS A 135 8.11 4.04 29.30
N GLN A 136 8.12 4.27 27.98
CA GLN A 136 8.84 5.40 27.37
C GLN A 136 8.34 6.75 27.91
N MET A 137 7.03 6.93 28.04
CA MET A 137 6.43 8.13 28.61
C MET A 137 6.81 8.30 30.09
N THR A 138 6.80 7.21 30.85
CA THR A 138 7.21 7.20 32.27
C THR A 138 8.68 7.56 32.43
N ASP A 139 9.54 7.07 31.55
CA ASP A 139 10.95 7.40 31.58
C ASP A 139 11.20 8.86 31.15
N LEU A 140 10.42 9.39 30.20
CA LEU A 140 10.42 10.82 29.86
C LEU A 140 10.08 11.68 31.09
N MET A 141 9.07 11.31 31.87
CA MET A 141 8.70 12.02 33.11
C MET A 141 9.80 11.99 34.18
N LYS A 142 10.71 11.01 34.13
CA LYS A 142 11.85 10.94 35.06
C LYS A 142 13.04 11.77 34.60
N THR A 143 13.03 12.31 33.38
CA THR A 143 14.14 13.11 32.86
C THR A 143 14.32 14.42 33.62
N GLU A 144 15.55 14.90 33.65
CA GLU A 144 15.93 16.14 34.35
C GLU A 144 15.15 17.39 33.88
N PRO A 145 14.91 17.60 32.57
CA PRO A 145 14.09 18.72 32.10
C PRO A 145 12.65 18.66 32.60
N TYR A 146 12.03 17.47 32.57
CA TYR A 146 10.66 17.30 33.04
C TYR A 146 10.57 17.52 34.55
N ARG A 147 11.55 17.03 35.33
CA ARG A 147 11.62 17.28 36.78
C ARG A 147 11.79 18.76 37.11
N LYS A 148 12.61 19.50 36.35
CA LYS A 148 12.72 20.96 36.52
C LYS A 148 11.38 21.66 36.30
N GLN A 149 10.68 21.33 35.23
CA GLN A 149 9.34 21.89 34.97
C GLN A 149 8.36 21.51 36.07
N LEU A 150 8.40 20.26 36.56
CA LEU A 150 7.57 19.82 37.68
C LEU A 150 7.87 20.59 38.97
N MET A 151 9.14 20.88 39.26
CA MET A 151 9.54 21.70 40.42
C MET A 151 9.02 23.13 40.31
N VAL A 152 9.04 23.73 39.12
CA VAL A 152 8.46 25.06 38.88
C VAL A 152 6.95 25.03 39.16
N ILE A 153 6.22 24.06 38.58
CA ILE A 153 4.77 23.90 38.81
C ILE A 153 4.47 23.68 40.31
N MET A 154 5.26 22.87 41.01
CA MET A 154 5.10 22.66 42.45
C MET A 154 5.34 23.93 43.26
N THR A 155 6.33 24.74 42.87
CA THR A 155 6.63 26.01 43.54
C THR A 155 5.49 27.00 43.33
N GLU A 156 5.00 27.14 42.09
CA GLU A 156 3.83 27.96 41.76
C GLU A 156 2.56 27.49 42.50
N ALA A 157 2.38 26.18 42.62
CA ALA A 157 1.27 25.61 43.37
C ALA A 157 1.36 25.94 44.87
N LEU A 158 2.56 25.94 45.46
CA LEU A 158 2.78 26.32 46.86
C LEU A 158 2.57 27.82 47.11
N ASP A 159 2.90 28.66 46.13
CA ASP A 159 2.65 30.10 46.18
C ASP A 159 1.18 30.47 45.97
N ASN A 160 0.36 29.53 45.49
CA ASN A 160 -1.08 29.74 45.38
C ASN A 160 -1.70 29.97 46.77
N PRO A 161 -2.41 31.10 47.00
CA PRO A 161 -2.99 31.43 48.30
C PRO A 161 -3.86 30.33 48.91
N VAL A 162 -4.65 29.62 48.09
CA VAL A 162 -5.53 28.53 48.53
C VAL A 162 -4.71 27.33 49.00
N PHE A 163 -3.62 27.02 48.31
CA PHE A 163 -2.75 25.92 48.70
C PHE A 163 -1.94 26.27 49.94
N LYS A 164 -1.41 27.50 50.01
CA LYS A 164 -0.68 28.02 51.18
C LYS A 164 -1.55 28.01 52.43
N GLU A 165 -2.81 28.44 52.33
CA GLU A 165 -3.76 28.38 53.44
C GLU A 165 -3.99 26.94 53.91
N LYS A 166 -4.28 26.02 52.98
CA LYS A 166 -4.46 24.60 53.32
C LYS A 166 -3.20 23.99 53.93
N TYR A 167 -2.03 24.34 53.41
CA TYR A 167 -0.75 23.90 53.95
C TYR A 167 -0.53 24.42 55.37
N MET A 168 -0.81 25.69 55.63
CA MET A 168 -0.73 26.29 56.97
C MET A 168 -1.73 25.64 57.93
N GLN A 169 -2.97 25.39 57.50
CA GLN A 169 -3.97 24.68 58.31
C GLN A 169 -3.53 23.25 58.66
N LEU A 170 -2.90 22.54 57.72
CA LEU A 170 -2.33 21.21 57.96
C LEU A 170 -1.18 21.26 58.97
N MET A 171 -0.29 22.24 58.87
CA MET A 171 0.81 22.44 59.83
C MET A 171 0.28 22.75 61.23
N ILE A 172 -0.76 23.60 61.35
CA ILE A 172 -1.40 23.91 62.63
C ILE A 172 -1.99 22.63 63.24
N LYS A 173 -2.76 21.85 62.48
CA LYS A 173 -3.33 20.57 62.95
C LYS A 173 -2.27 19.56 63.37
N ALA A 174 -1.20 19.41 62.58
CA ALA A 174 -0.10 18.50 62.91
C ALA A 174 0.61 18.91 64.20
N ASN A 175 0.78 20.22 64.43
CA ASN A 175 1.38 20.74 65.65
C ASN A 175 0.44 20.56 66.86
N GLU A 176 -0.87 20.78 66.70
CA GLU A 176 -1.88 20.49 67.73
C GLU A 176 -1.91 19.00 68.08
N GLU A 177 -1.76 18.10 67.12
CA GLU A 177 -1.67 16.65 67.34
C GLU A 177 -0.35 16.25 68.02
N ALA A 178 0.77 16.90 67.69
CA ALA A 178 2.05 16.67 68.36
C ALA A 178 2.01 17.13 69.83
N LEU A 179 1.47 18.33 70.09
CA LEU A 179 1.28 18.86 71.44
C LEU A 179 0.29 18.03 72.27
N LYS A 180 -0.80 17.53 71.67
CA LYS A 180 -1.72 16.59 72.34
C LYS A 180 -1.09 15.24 72.65
N LYS A 181 -0.08 14.80 71.87
CA LYS A 181 0.69 13.59 72.17
C LYS A 181 1.73 13.82 73.27
N GLU A 182 2.27 15.02 73.41
CA GLU A 182 3.15 15.38 74.54
C GLU A 182 2.35 15.51 75.86
N ASP A 183 1.11 16.01 75.84
CA ASP A 183 0.25 16.08 77.02
C ASP A 183 -0.27 14.71 77.52
N GLN A 184 -0.18 13.65 76.72
CA GLN A 184 -0.46 12.26 77.16
C GLN A 184 0.78 11.50 77.66
N GLY A 185 1.99 12.08 77.59
CA GLY A 185 3.23 11.46 78.05
C GLY A 185 3.76 11.97 79.39
N GLY A 186 3.06 12.91 80.03
CA GLY A 186 3.65 13.78 81.05
C GLY A 186 2.99 13.81 82.43
N GLN A 187 2.44 12.72 82.98
CA GLN A 187 2.21 12.65 84.44
C GLN A 187 1.96 11.24 85.00
N GLY A 188 2.82 10.81 85.94
CA GLY A 188 2.66 9.67 86.85
C GLY A 188 3.91 8.77 86.93
N GLY A 189 4.72 8.73 87.99
CA GLY A 189 4.51 9.25 89.34
C GLY A 189 5.79 9.27 90.19
N ASP A 190 5.59 9.95 91.32
CA ASP A 190 6.48 10.37 92.38
C ASP A 190 6.89 9.23 93.36
N SER A 191 7.98 9.49 94.10
CA SER A 191 8.28 9.00 95.45
C SER A 191 8.61 7.52 95.72
N GLY A 192 9.80 7.30 96.30
CA GLY A 192 10.23 6.02 96.89
C GLY A 192 11.65 6.05 97.45
N GLN A 193 11.87 6.88 98.47
CA GLN A 193 13.10 6.97 99.25
C GLN A 193 13.24 5.81 100.27
N SER A 194 14.49 5.54 100.70
CA SER A 194 14.94 4.70 101.83
C SER A 194 15.41 3.30 101.41
N GLY A 195 16.71 3.02 101.35
CA GLY A 195 17.64 2.85 102.49
C GLY A 195 17.96 1.33 102.56
N GLY A 196 19.15 0.79 102.80
CA GLY A 196 20.49 1.18 103.21
C GLY A 196 21.24 -0.14 103.51
N GLY A 197 22.57 -0.11 103.66
CA GLY A 197 23.38 -1.25 104.15
C GLY A 197 24.47 -1.65 103.16
N SER A 198 25.74 -1.25 103.29
CA SER A 198 26.74 -1.52 104.34
C SER A 198 27.46 -2.87 104.18
N GLY A 199 28.80 -2.78 104.05
CA GLY A 199 29.80 -3.85 104.25
C GLY A 199 29.88 -4.84 103.09
N SER A 200 31.04 -5.23 102.56
CA SER A 200 32.41 -5.23 103.08
C SER A 200 33.42 -5.20 101.93
#